data_AF-A0A4P6FP54-F1
#
_entry.id   AF-A0A4P6FP54-F1
#
_cell.length_a   1.000
_cell.length_b   1.000
_cell.length_c   1.000
_cell.angle_alpha   90.00
_cell.angle_beta   90.00
_cell.angle_gamma   90.00
#
_symmetry.space_group_name_H-M   'P 1'
#
loop_
_entity.id
_entity.type
_entity.pdbx_description
1 polymer ?
#
loop_
_entity_poly.entity_id
_entity_poly.type
_entity_poly.pdbx_seq_one_letter_code
_entity_poly.pdbx_strand_id
1 'polypeptide(L)' 'MAAIIGRVVKNGDGAMPYKVVLELEDGSVVEHRVASIRAGEHMIREALEIPVQAPRIDPWNP' A
#
# COMPACT_ATOMS: atom_id res chain seq x y z
N MET A 1 -15.37 1.35 -3.66
CA MET A 1 -14.76 2.62 -4.08
C MET A 1 -13.29 2.32 -4.26
N ALA A 2 -12.79 2.34 -5.49
CA ALA A 2 -11.43 1.95 -5.81
C ALA A 2 -10.47 3.14 -5.67
N ALA A 3 -9.27 2.90 -5.16
CA ALA A 3 -8.20 3.87 -5.32
C ALA A 3 -7.66 3.78 -6.75
N ILE A 4 -7.15 4.89 -7.28
CA ILE A 4 -6.46 4.95 -8.57
C ILE A 4 -4.96 5.12 -8.42
N ILE A 5 -4.52 5.75 -7.32
CA ILE A 5 -3.11 5.98 -7.01
C ILE A 5 -2.89 5.74 -5.52
N GLY A 6 -1.84 4.99 -5.19
CA GLY A 6 -1.40 4.80 -3.80
C GLY A 6 0.09 5.06 -3.65
N ARG A 7 0.48 5.82 -2.62
CA ARG A 7 1.89 6.11 -2.30
C ARG A 7 2.17 5.94 -0.81
N VAL A 8 3.32 5.35 -0.48
CA VAL A 8 3.86 5.32 0.89
C VAL A 8 4.90 6.42 1.03
N VAL A 9 4.70 7.30 2.01
CA VAL A 9 5.58 8.42 2.32
C VAL A 9 6.16 8.20 3.71
N LYS A 10 7.48 8.29 3.84
CA LYS A 10 8.12 8.30 5.16
C LYS A 10 7.83 9.65 5.82
N ASN A 11 7.17 9.63 6.97
CA ASN A 11 6.91 10.82 7.78
C ASN A 11 7.73 10.61 9.05
N GLY A 12 8.81 11.37 9.21
CA GLY A 12 9.95 11.03 10.06
C GLY A 12 9.72 10.87 11.57
N ASP A 13 8.48 10.92 12.06
CA ASP A 13 8.19 11.13 13.48
C ASP A 13 7.15 10.14 14.04
N GLY A 14 7.53 9.42 15.09
CA GLY A 14 6.63 8.64 15.96
C GLY A 14 6.52 7.14 15.68
N ALA A 15 5.61 6.47 16.40
CA ALA A 15 5.40 5.03 16.33
C ALA A 15 4.89 4.52 14.96
N MET A 16 4.38 5.43 14.13
CA MET A 16 3.91 5.16 12.77
C MET A 16 4.68 6.04 11.78
N PRO A 17 5.94 5.69 11.44
CA PRO A 17 6.85 6.55 10.68
C PRO A 17 6.54 6.60 9.18
N TYR A 18 5.44 5.98 8.74
CA TYR A 18 5.00 5.98 7.35
C TYR A 18 3.55 6.42 7.23
N LYS A 19 3.24 7.05 6.11
CA LYS A 19 1.91 7.50 5.73
C LYS A 19 1.56 6.95 4.35
N VAL A 20 0.43 6.29 4.24
CA VAL A 20 -0.17 5.91 2.97
C VAL A 20 -1.10 7.04 2.55
N VAL A 21 -0.98 7.46 1.29
CA VAL A 21 -1.91 8.40 0.67
C VAL A 21 -2.56 7.69 -0.52
N LEU A 22 -3.89 7.65 -0.52
CA LEU A 22 -4.72 7.06 -1.56
C LEU A 22 -5.52 8.18 -2.23
N GLU A 23 -5.48 8.23 -3.55
CA GLU A 23 -6.36 9.07 -4.36
C GLU A 23 -7.44 8.18 -4.97
N LEU A 24 -8.70 8.54 -4.76
CA LEU A 24 -9.86 7.78 -5.22
C LEU A 24 -10.38 8.34 -6.56
N GLU A 25 -11.21 7.55 -7.25
CA GLU A 25 -11.80 7.92 -8.54
C GLU A 25 -12.63 9.21 -8.51
N ASP A 26 -13.19 9.58 -7.35
CA ASP A 26 -13.96 10.81 -7.15
C ASP A 26 -13.07 12.04 -6.88
N GLY A 27 -11.74 11.88 -6.93
CA GLY A 27 -10.76 12.91 -6.64
C GLY A 27 -10.54 13.14 -5.14
N SER A 28 -11.17 12.36 -4.26
CA SER A 28 -10.93 12.44 -2.82
C SER A 28 -9.58 11.79 -2.45
N VAL A 29 -8.97 12.31 -1.38
CA VAL A 29 -7.68 11.85 -0.87
C VAL A 29 -7.87 11.31 0.55
N VAL A 30 -7.44 10.06 0.76
CA VAL A 30 -7.48 9.39 2.06
C VAL A 30 -6.05 9.16 2.55
N GLU A 31 -5.81 9.43 3.83
CA GLU A 31 -4.49 9.24 4.45
C GLU A 31 -4.54 8.26 5.61
N HIS A 32 -3.59 7.31 5.65
CA HIS A 32 -3.45 6.35 6.74
C HIS A 32 -2.03 6.35 7.29
N ARG A 33 -1.87 6.25 8.61
CA ARG A 33 -0.55 6.10 9.25
C ARG A 33 -0.25 4.63 9.50
N VAL A 34 0.96 4.21 9.16
CA VAL A 34 1.40 2.81 9.27
C VAL A 34 2.79 2.70 9.88
N ALA A 35 3.04 1.59 10.58
CA ALA A 35 4.28 1.35 11.31
C ALA A 35 5.45 0.99 10.39
N SER A 36 5.15 0.42 9.21
CA SER A 36 6.15 -0.10 8.29
C SER A 36 5.75 0.12 6.83
N ILE A 37 6.76 0.15 5.95
CA ILE A 37 6.56 0.21 4.50
C ILE A 37 5.70 -0.95 4.02
N ARG A 38 5.96 -2.18 4.50
CA ARG A 38 5.23 -3.38 4.11
C ARG A 38 3.74 -3.29 4.46
N ALA A 39 3.38 -2.74 5.62
CA ALA A 39 1.98 -2.49 5.96
C ALA A 39 1.34 -1.46 5.02
N GLY A 40 2.08 -0.43 4.63
CA GLY A 40 1.62 0.55 3.65
C GLY A 40 1.42 -0.03 2.25
N GLU A 41 2.36 -0.87 1.79
CA GLU A 41 2.26 -1.57 0.50
C GLU A 41 1.05 -2.51 0.45
N HIS A 42 0.78 -3.24 1.55
CA HIS A 42 -0.38 -4.12 1.62
C HIS A 42 -1.69 -3.33 1.45
N MET A 43 -1.82 -2.23 2.17
CA MET A 43 -2.99 -1.37 2.11
C MET A 43 -3.20 -0.77 0.71
N ILE A 44 -2.13 -0.34 0.05
CA ILE A 44 -2.20 0.15 -1.34
C ILE A 44 -2.69 -0.94 -2.29
N ARG A 45 -2.20 -2.18 -2.13
CA ARG A 45 -2.62 -3.31 -2.98
C ARG A 45 -4.09 -3.64 -2.80
N GLU A 46 -4.56 -3.69 -1.55
CA GLU A 46 -5.97 -3.91 -1.23
C GLU A 46 -6.84 -2.78 -1.81
N ALA A 47 -6.42 -1.52 -1.67
CA ALA A 47 -7.15 -0.37 -2.16
C ALA A 47 -7.21 -0.27 -3.69
N LEU A 48 -6.18 -0.76 -4.39
CA LEU A 48 -6.10 -0.80 -5.85
C LEU A 48 -6.70 -2.09 -6.44
N GLU A 49 -7.25 -2.98 -5.61
CA GLU A 49 -7.76 -4.30 -6.02
C GLU A 49 -6.74 -5.12 -6.85
N ILE A 50 -5.43 -4.88 -6.65
CA ILE A 50 -4.39 -5.59 -7.39
C ILE A 50 -4.35 -7.02 -6.85
N PRO A 51 -4.63 -8.04 -7.67
CA PRO A 51 -4.55 -9.41 -7.21
C PRO A 51 -3.12 -9.68 -6.73
N VAL A 52 -2.99 -10.26 -5.54
CA VAL A 52 -1.73 -10.82 -5.07
C VAL A 52 -1.35 -11.88 -6.09
N GLN A 53 -0.44 -11.57 -7.02
CA GLN A 53 0.21 -12.60 -7.78
C GLN A 53 0.86 -13.51 -6.75
N ALA A 54 0.32 -14.71 -6.60
CA ALA A 54 0.89 -15.75 -5.77
C ALA A 54 2.40 -15.79 -6.09
N PRO A 55 3.26 -15.95 -5.08
CA PRO A 55 4.68 -16.10 -5.33
C PRO A 55 4.83 -17.16 -6.41
N ARG A 56 5.41 -16.76 -7.56
CA ARG A 56 5.82 -17.71 -8.59
C ARG A 56 6.77 -18.65 -7.88
N ILE A 57 6.28 -19.84 -7.53
CA ILE A 57 7.13 -20.92 -7.07
C ILE A 57 8.06 -21.18 -8.25
N ASP A 58 9.32 -20.82 -8.09
CA ASP A 58 10.35 -21.21 -9.03
C ASP A 58 10.54 -22.72 -8.88
N PRO A 59 10.18 -23.54 -9.89
CA PRO A 59 10.35 -24.98 -9.79
C PRO A 59 11.82 -25.42 -9.69
N TRP A 60 12.78 -24.49 -9.79
CA TRP A 60 14.22 -24.75 -9.71
C TRP A 60 14.90 -24.26 -8.43
N ASN A 61 14.16 -23.68 -7.48
CA ASN A 61 14.73 -23.30 -6.19
C ASN A 61 13.83 -23.76 -5.02
N PRO A 62 14.00 -25.02 -4.55
CA PRO A 62 13.26 -25.58 -3.41
C PRO A 62 13.63 -24.94 -2.06
#